data_AF-A0A934U9N0-F1
#
_entry.id   AF-A0A934U9N0-F1
#
_cell.length_a   1.000
_cell.length_b   1.000
_cell.length_c   1.000
_cell.angle_alpha   90.00
_cell.angle_beta   90.00
_cell.angle_gamma   90.00
#
_symmetry.space_group_name_H-M   'P 1'
#
loop_
_entity.id
_entity.type
_entity.pdbx_description
1 polymer ?
#
loop_
_entity_poly.entity_id
_entity_poly.type
_entity_poly.pdbx_seq_one_letter_code
_entity_poly.pdbx_strand_id
1 'polypeptide(L)'
;MPRYIDITLEKRDIRCVAELLDDLAPRTCEAVWNALPLGEDVYHAKYARNEIYTLVEAFAPEEPGLENPTITPIPGDVMYFTFAPWQLTAKSHGYTSHGAKIDLALFYERNNLLLNPDFGFVPGSVFATIVSGLDEIAAASNDLWRHGAAGERLRFERREGGL
;
A
#
# COMPACT_ATOMS: atom_id res chain seq x y z
N MET A 1 7.60 -21.84 2.55
CA MET A 1 6.87 -21.52 3.81
C MET A 1 6.28 -20.15 3.61
N PRO A 2 5.04 -19.90 4.07
CA PRO A 2 4.42 -18.58 3.93
C PRO A 2 5.24 -17.53 4.69
N ARG A 3 5.38 -16.35 4.10
CA ARG A 3 6.06 -15.19 4.67
C ARG A 3 5.00 -14.17 5.08
N TYR A 4 5.21 -13.52 6.21
CA TYR A 4 4.27 -12.53 6.74
C TYR A 4 4.96 -11.19 6.96
N ILE A 5 4.19 -10.12 6.81
CA ILE A 5 4.61 -8.75 7.12
C ILE A 5 3.66 -8.15 8.16
N ASP A 6 4.23 -7.36 9.05
CA ASP A 6 3.48 -6.49 9.94
C ASP A 6 3.27 -5.14 9.25
N ILE A 7 2.03 -4.64 9.24
CA ILE A 7 1.67 -3.32 8.70
C ILE A 7 1.12 -2.49 9.85
N THR A 8 1.77 -1.37 10.17
CA THR A 8 1.52 -0.59 11.39
C THR A 8 1.25 0.87 11.07
N LEU A 9 0.19 1.43 11.68
CA LEU A 9 0.02 2.88 11.85
C LEU A 9 0.70 3.30 13.16
N GLU A 10 1.88 3.92 13.07
CA GLU A 10 2.79 4.07 14.22
C GLU A 10 2.23 4.91 15.36
N LYS A 11 1.61 6.06 15.08
CA LYS A 11 1.09 6.99 16.09
C LYS A 11 -0.23 6.49 16.70
N ARG A 12 -1.05 5.77 15.92
CA ARG A 12 -2.27 5.12 16.40
C ARG A 12 -2.00 3.80 17.13
N ASP A 13 -0.80 3.24 16.99
CA ASP A 13 -0.41 1.95 17.56
C ASP A 13 -1.35 0.81 17.16
N ILE A 14 -1.71 0.77 15.87
CA ILE A 14 -2.56 -0.26 15.28
C ILE A 14 -1.76 -1.06 14.28
N ARG A 15 -1.83 -2.39 14.38
CA ARG A 15 -1.11 -3.33 13.53
C ARG A 15 -2.05 -4.38 12.94
N CYS A 16 -1.88 -4.68 11.67
CA CYS A 16 -2.40 -5.89 11.04
C CYS A 16 -1.24 -6.74 10.51
N VAL A 17 -1.54 -8.01 10.19
CA VAL A 17 -0.59 -8.98 9.63
C VAL A 17 -1.07 -9.35 8.24
N ALA A 18 -0.18 -9.31 7.25
CA ALA A 18 -0.46 -9.76 5.90
C ALA A 18 0.45 -10.91 5.47
N GLU A 19 -0.13 -11.89 4.78
CA GLU A 19 0.59 -12.98 4.12
C GLU A 19 1.05 -12.52 2.73
N LEU A 20 2.34 -12.71 2.42
CA LEU A 20 2.86 -12.47 1.07
C LEU A 20 2.35 -13.54 0.10
N LEU A 21 1.83 -13.10 -1.03
CA LEU A 21 1.32 -13.95 -2.12
C LEU A 21 2.46 -14.41 -3.02
N ASP A 22 3.42 -15.13 -2.46
CA ASP A 22 4.66 -15.57 -3.13
C ASP A 22 4.41 -16.44 -4.38
N ASP A 23 3.25 -17.08 -4.48
CA ASP A 23 2.81 -17.90 -5.60
C ASP A 23 2.19 -17.08 -6.74
N LEU A 24 1.48 -15.98 -6.43
CA LEU A 24 0.78 -15.15 -7.40
C LEU A 24 1.59 -13.92 -7.84
N ALA A 25 2.39 -13.35 -6.94
CA ALA A 25 3.18 -12.15 -7.16
C ALA A 25 4.65 -12.30 -6.70
N PRO A 26 5.39 -13.32 -7.18
CA PRO A 26 6.73 -13.64 -6.69
C PRO A 26 7.73 -12.49 -6.83
N ARG A 27 7.70 -11.75 -7.96
CA ARG A 27 8.66 -10.66 -8.22
C ARG A 27 8.38 -9.47 -7.32
N THR A 28 7.10 -9.09 -7.18
CA THR A 28 6.70 -8.01 -6.28
C THR A 28 6.99 -8.37 -4.82
N CYS A 29 6.68 -9.61 -4.40
CA CYS A 29 6.96 -10.07 -3.04
C CYS A 29 8.46 -10.10 -2.73
N GLU A 30 9.31 -10.55 -3.66
CA GLU A 30 10.76 -10.53 -3.49
C GLU A 30 11.30 -9.10 -3.37
N ALA A 31 10.89 -8.20 -4.26
CA ALA A 31 11.30 -6.81 -4.26
C ALA A 31 10.95 -6.11 -2.94
N VAL A 32 9.69 -6.24 -2.48
CA VAL A 32 9.24 -5.67 -1.21
C VAL A 32 10.01 -6.31 -0.06
N TRP A 33 10.02 -7.64 0.05
CA TRP A 33 10.64 -8.35 1.18
C TRP A 33 12.10 -7.96 1.38
N ASN A 34 12.87 -7.87 0.30
CA ASN A 34 14.29 -7.54 0.36
C ASN A 34 14.56 -6.10 0.82
N ALA A 35 13.62 -5.18 0.59
CA ALA A 35 13.73 -3.78 0.95
C ALA A 35 13.12 -3.44 2.33
N LEU A 36 12.31 -4.33 2.92
CA LEU A 36 11.76 -4.11 4.27
C LEU A 36 12.87 -3.89 5.31
N PRO A 37 12.69 -2.94 6.26
CA PRO A 37 11.45 -2.19 6.52
C PRO A 37 11.25 -0.97 5.61
N LEU A 38 9.98 -0.68 5.29
CA LEU A 38 9.57 0.45 4.45
C LEU A 38 8.48 1.27 5.16
N GLY A 39 8.45 2.59 4.99
CA GLY A 39 7.36 3.41 5.51
C GLY A 39 7.69 4.89 5.64
N GLU A 40 6.76 5.73 5.22
CA GLU A 40 6.80 7.20 5.33
C GLU A 40 5.47 7.70 5.88
N ASP A 41 5.18 8.99 5.70
CA ASP A 41 3.87 9.57 6.00
C ASP A 41 2.75 8.78 5.29
N VAL A 42 1.65 8.58 6.00
CA VAL A 42 0.45 7.91 5.47
C VAL A 42 -0.51 8.92 4.83
N TYR A 43 -1.20 8.47 3.79
CA TYR A 43 -2.25 9.21 3.11
C TYR A 43 -3.53 8.39 3.08
N HIS A 44 -4.68 9.09 3.06
CA HIS A 44 -5.94 8.49 2.66
C HIS A 44 -6.23 8.84 1.21
N ALA A 45 -6.64 7.85 0.43
CA ALA A 45 -6.92 8.05 -0.98
C ALA A 45 -8.08 9.01 -1.23
N LYS A 46 -7.98 9.75 -2.33
CA LYS A 46 -9.03 10.65 -2.81
C LYS A 46 -9.97 10.00 -3.82
N TYR A 47 -9.48 9.04 -4.61
CA TYR A 47 -10.25 8.43 -5.71
C TYR A 47 -10.52 6.94 -5.52
N ALA A 48 -9.57 6.16 -4.97
CA ALA A 48 -9.70 4.70 -4.85
C ALA A 48 -10.61 4.25 -3.68
N ARG A 49 -11.24 5.20 -2.99
CA ARG A 49 -12.19 5.00 -1.90
C ARG A 49 -11.52 4.51 -0.60
N ASN A 50 -11.60 3.23 -0.26
CA ASN A 50 -11.22 2.71 1.07
C ASN A 50 -9.76 2.29 1.10
N GLU A 51 -8.87 3.25 0.86
CA GLU A 51 -7.43 3.03 0.70
C GLU A 51 -6.66 3.97 1.63
N ILE A 52 -5.68 3.41 2.33
CA ILE A 52 -4.57 4.16 2.90
C ILE A 52 -3.27 3.68 2.27
N TYR A 53 -2.31 4.58 2.13
CA TYR A 53 -1.06 4.27 1.44
C TYR A 53 0.09 5.15 1.91
N THR A 54 1.30 4.77 1.54
CA THR A 54 2.51 5.57 1.72
C THR A 54 3.32 5.58 0.43
N LEU A 55 4.08 6.66 0.21
CA LEU A 55 4.93 6.84 -0.96
C LEU A 55 6.39 6.76 -0.54
N VAL A 56 7.07 5.67 -0.91
CA VAL A 56 8.50 5.46 -0.64
C VAL A 56 9.33 5.70 -1.90
N GLU A 57 10.64 5.93 -1.75
CA GLU A 57 11.57 5.93 -2.88
C GLU A 57 11.61 4.56 -3.55
N ALA A 58 11.85 4.52 -4.86
CA ALA A 58 12.13 3.27 -5.56
C ALA A 58 13.31 2.52 -4.91
N PHE A 59 13.09 1.25 -4.58
CA PHE A 59 14.01 0.44 -3.78
C PHE A 59 14.48 -0.84 -4.49
N ALA A 60 13.79 -1.24 -5.57
CA ALA A 60 14.19 -2.40 -6.35
C ALA A 60 15.27 -2.00 -7.38
N PRO A 61 16.29 -2.84 -7.63
CA PRO A 61 17.25 -2.59 -8.71
C PRO A 61 16.59 -2.51 -10.08
N GLU A 62 15.53 -3.30 -10.27
CA GLU A 62 14.63 -3.29 -11.41
C GLU A 62 13.20 -3.45 -10.89
N GLU A 63 12.28 -2.63 -11.42
CA GLU A 63 10.88 -2.67 -11.02
C GLU A 63 10.23 -4.00 -11.43
N PRO A 64 9.42 -4.64 -10.56
CA PRO A 64 8.83 -5.95 -10.86
C PRO A 64 7.84 -5.92 -12.04
N GLY A 65 7.38 -4.72 -12.42
CA GLY A 65 6.31 -4.51 -13.38
C GLY A 65 4.94 -4.90 -12.79
N LEU A 66 3.92 -4.86 -13.65
CA LEU A 66 2.57 -5.23 -13.25
C LEU A 66 2.46 -6.76 -13.08
N GLU A 67 2.00 -7.21 -11.91
CA GLU A 67 1.96 -8.61 -11.51
C GLU A 67 0.77 -8.85 -10.57
N ASN A 68 0.00 -9.93 -10.78
CA ASN A 68 -1.26 -10.16 -10.06
C ASN A 68 -2.17 -8.90 -9.97
N PRO A 69 -2.52 -8.26 -11.12
CA PRO A 69 -3.14 -6.94 -11.08
C PRO A 69 -4.63 -6.97 -10.77
N THR A 70 -5.10 -5.90 -10.13
CA THR A 70 -6.52 -5.57 -10.03
C THR A 70 -6.77 -4.08 -10.27
N ILE A 71 -7.97 -3.77 -10.73
CA ILE A 71 -8.55 -2.41 -10.72
C ILE A 71 -9.74 -2.29 -9.76
N THR A 72 -10.10 -3.40 -9.12
CA THR A 72 -11.23 -3.51 -8.18
C THR A 72 -10.74 -4.19 -6.90
N PRO A 73 -9.86 -3.54 -6.13
CA PRO A 73 -9.29 -4.14 -4.93
C PRO A 73 -10.35 -4.40 -3.87
N ILE A 74 -10.13 -5.46 -3.09
CA ILE A 74 -11.05 -5.98 -2.07
C ILE A 74 -10.50 -5.74 -0.66
N PRO A 75 -11.33 -5.89 0.40
CA PRO A 75 -10.84 -5.78 1.77
C PRO A 75 -9.71 -6.78 2.04
N GLY A 76 -8.60 -6.29 2.57
CA GLY A 76 -7.42 -7.07 2.88
C GLY A 76 -6.33 -7.03 1.80
N ASP A 77 -6.59 -6.49 0.61
CA ASP A 77 -5.55 -6.37 -0.42
C ASP A 77 -4.45 -5.40 0.03
N VAL A 78 -3.19 -5.83 -0.14
CA VAL A 78 -2.00 -4.98 -0.01
C VAL A 78 -1.35 -4.89 -1.39
N MET A 79 -1.17 -3.66 -1.86
CA MET A 79 -0.86 -3.38 -3.26
C MET A 79 0.42 -2.58 -3.44
N TYR A 80 1.03 -2.79 -4.59
CA TYR A 80 2.23 -2.13 -5.06
C TYR A 80 1.94 -1.41 -6.38
N PHE A 81 2.29 -0.13 -6.47
CA PHE A 81 2.23 0.62 -7.72
C PHE A 81 3.55 1.31 -8.02
N THR A 82 4.00 1.19 -9.27
CA THR A 82 5.06 2.01 -9.83
C THR A 82 4.44 3.17 -10.59
N PHE A 83 4.79 4.40 -10.21
CA PHE A 83 4.40 5.59 -10.96
C PHE A 83 5.59 6.17 -11.70
N ALA A 84 5.39 6.57 -12.96
CA ALA A 84 6.37 7.38 -13.66
C ALA A 84 6.53 8.74 -12.93
N PRO A 85 7.72 9.36 -12.94
CA PRO A 85 7.97 10.58 -12.15
C PRO A 85 7.00 11.72 -12.39
N TRP A 86 6.37 11.79 -13.56
CA TRP A 86 5.40 12.83 -13.93
C TRP A 86 3.96 12.52 -13.48
N GLN A 87 3.65 11.28 -13.10
CA GLN A 87 2.29 10.89 -12.72
C GLN A 87 1.90 11.37 -11.33
N LEU A 88 2.87 11.76 -10.49
CA LEU A 88 2.61 12.31 -9.15
C LEU A 88 2.84 13.83 -9.06
N THR A 89 3.21 14.50 -10.16
CA THR A 89 3.54 15.93 -10.17
C THR A 89 2.35 16.85 -10.43
N ALA A 90 1.19 16.29 -10.79
CA ALA A 90 -0.01 17.06 -10.99
C ALA A 90 -0.42 17.76 -9.68
N LYS A 91 -0.76 19.06 -9.77
CA LYS A 91 -1.20 19.85 -8.60
C LYS A 91 -2.43 19.25 -7.90
N SER A 92 -3.21 18.43 -8.59
CA SER A 92 -4.37 17.68 -8.07
C SER A 92 -3.98 16.73 -6.93
N HIS A 93 -2.77 16.17 -6.94
CA HIS A 93 -2.30 15.28 -5.88
C HIS A 93 -1.96 16.05 -4.60
N GLY A 94 -1.25 17.18 -4.74
CA GLY A 94 -0.84 18.03 -3.62
C GLY A 94 0.49 17.64 -2.97
N TYR A 95 1.29 16.79 -3.62
CA TYR A 95 2.64 16.43 -3.17
C TYR A 95 3.68 17.47 -3.57
N THR A 96 4.75 17.57 -2.79
CA THR A 96 5.94 18.37 -3.09
C THR A 96 7.14 17.53 -3.54
N SER A 97 6.96 16.21 -3.75
CA SER A 97 8.07 15.28 -4.00
C SER A 97 8.48 15.23 -5.49
N HIS A 98 9.76 14.97 -5.70
CA HIS A 98 10.37 14.74 -7.01
C HIS A 98 11.04 13.35 -7.00
N GLY A 99 10.94 12.59 -8.09
CA GLY A 99 11.58 11.26 -8.21
C GLY A 99 10.60 10.12 -8.52
N ALA A 100 11.14 8.93 -8.81
CA ALA A 100 10.34 7.72 -8.96
C ALA A 100 9.88 7.24 -7.57
N LYS A 101 8.59 7.02 -7.41
CA LYS A 101 7.97 6.64 -6.14
C LYS A 101 7.23 5.33 -6.29
N ILE A 102 7.29 4.54 -5.23
CA ILE A 102 6.48 3.34 -5.06
C ILE A 102 5.37 3.67 -4.09
N ASP A 103 4.15 3.40 -4.54
CA ASP A 103 2.97 3.46 -3.70
C ASP A 103 2.73 2.06 -3.10
N LEU A 104 2.80 2.00 -1.77
CA LEU A 104 2.40 0.83 -1.01
C LEU A 104 1.07 1.13 -0.32
N ALA A 105 0.02 0.46 -0.79
CA ALA A 105 -1.35 0.70 -0.38
C ALA A 105 -1.94 -0.52 0.32
N LEU A 106 -2.93 -0.29 1.17
CA LEU A 106 -3.82 -1.34 1.66
C LEU A 106 -5.28 -0.91 1.52
N PHE A 107 -6.14 -1.86 1.19
CA PHE A 107 -7.58 -1.67 1.03
C PHE A 107 -8.32 -2.27 2.21
N TYR A 108 -9.01 -1.43 2.98
CA TYR A 108 -9.62 -1.83 4.24
C TYR A 108 -11.12 -2.12 4.14
N GLU A 109 -11.76 -1.82 3.01
CA GLU A 109 -13.20 -2.04 2.79
C GLU A 109 -13.50 -2.17 1.27
N ARG A 110 -14.71 -2.59 0.89
CA ARG A 110 -15.11 -2.97 -0.48
C ARG A 110 -15.58 -1.82 -1.38
N ASN A 111 -15.91 -2.17 -2.63
CA ASN A 111 -16.51 -1.29 -3.64
C ASN A 111 -15.56 -0.16 -4.07
N ASN A 112 -14.27 -0.49 -4.18
CA ASN A 112 -13.20 0.38 -4.65
C ASN A 112 -13.09 0.31 -6.18
N LEU A 113 -12.57 1.37 -6.78
CA LEU A 113 -12.26 1.41 -8.20
C LEU A 113 -10.99 2.21 -8.41
N LEU A 114 -9.96 1.57 -8.96
CA LEU A 114 -8.70 2.22 -9.33
C LEU A 114 -8.87 2.92 -10.68
N LEU A 115 -9.56 4.06 -10.64
CA LEU A 115 -9.88 4.90 -11.78
C LEU A 115 -9.74 6.36 -11.36
N ASN A 116 -8.91 7.12 -12.09
CA ASN A 116 -8.76 8.55 -11.87
C ASN A 116 -8.89 9.33 -13.20
N PRO A 117 -9.18 10.63 -13.14
CA PRO A 117 -9.36 11.45 -14.35
C PRO A 117 -8.04 11.80 -15.04
N ASP A 118 -6.88 11.52 -14.42
CA ASP A 118 -5.59 11.85 -14.98
C ASP A 118 -5.21 10.85 -16.09
N PHE A 119 -5.36 9.54 -15.82
CA PHE A 119 -4.91 8.47 -16.75
C PHE A 119 -5.94 7.36 -16.98
N GLY A 120 -7.13 7.44 -16.39
CA GLY A 120 -8.11 6.38 -16.45
C GLY A 120 -7.82 5.28 -15.42
N PHE A 121 -7.84 4.02 -15.85
CA PHE A 121 -7.58 2.90 -14.95
C PHE A 121 -6.13 2.88 -14.47
N VAL A 122 -5.94 2.61 -13.18
CA VAL A 122 -4.64 2.53 -12.52
C VAL A 122 -4.45 1.13 -11.93
N PRO A 123 -4.12 0.10 -12.72
CA PRO A 123 -3.90 -1.23 -12.19
C PRO A 123 -2.70 -1.23 -11.23
N GLY A 124 -2.85 -1.88 -10.09
CA GLY A 124 -1.73 -2.17 -9.17
C GLY A 124 -1.59 -3.66 -8.90
N SER A 125 -0.42 -4.05 -8.43
CA SER A 125 -0.07 -5.44 -8.15
C SER A 125 -0.49 -5.82 -6.73
N VAL A 126 -1.39 -6.80 -6.58
CA VAL A 126 -1.75 -7.34 -5.25
C VAL A 126 -0.65 -8.32 -4.84
N PHE A 127 0.11 -8.00 -3.80
CA PHE A 127 1.27 -8.81 -3.38
C PHE A 127 1.13 -9.39 -1.97
N ALA A 128 0.20 -8.91 -1.16
CA ALA A 128 -0.09 -9.52 0.13
C ALA A 128 -1.59 -9.45 0.44
N THR A 129 -2.06 -10.31 1.34
CA THR A 129 -3.43 -10.29 1.86
C THR A 129 -3.43 -10.24 3.39
N ILE A 130 -4.20 -9.32 3.97
CA ILE A 130 -4.32 -9.20 5.44
C ILE A 130 -5.04 -10.43 5.99
N VAL A 131 -4.35 -11.15 6.87
CA VAL A 131 -4.80 -12.40 7.50
C VAL A 131 -5.14 -12.25 8.98
N SER A 132 -4.75 -11.14 9.61
CA SER A 132 -5.11 -10.80 11.00
C SER A 132 -5.15 -9.28 11.18
N GLY A 133 -6.09 -8.77 11.98
CA GLY A 133 -6.17 -7.35 12.32
C GLY A 133 -6.88 -6.45 11.30
N LEU A 134 -7.69 -7.01 10.38
CA LEU A 134 -8.36 -6.25 9.33
C LEU A 134 -9.40 -5.26 9.91
N ASP A 135 -10.18 -5.68 10.90
CA ASP A 135 -11.21 -4.83 11.49
C ASP A 135 -10.59 -3.64 12.24
N GLU A 136 -9.49 -3.88 12.96
CA GLU A 136 -8.75 -2.87 13.71
C GLU A 136 -8.11 -1.85 12.78
N ILE A 137 -7.42 -2.29 11.72
CA ILE A 137 -6.81 -1.37 10.74
C ILE A 137 -7.88 -0.63 9.93
N ALA A 138 -9.04 -1.24 9.66
CA ALA A 138 -10.17 -0.57 9.02
C ALA A 138 -10.77 0.53 9.91
N ALA A 139 -10.93 0.28 11.21
CA ALA A 139 -11.38 1.29 12.16
C ALA A 139 -10.38 2.46 12.25
N ALA A 140 -9.08 2.16 12.31
CA ALA A 140 -8.02 3.16 12.32
C ALA A 140 -7.93 3.97 11.01
N SER A 141 -8.17 3.32 9.87
CA SER A 141 -8.20 3.98 8.56
C SER A 141 -9.39 4.93 8.42
N ASN A 142 -10.56 4.54 8.95
CA ASN A 142 -11.73 5.43 9.05
C ASN A 142 -11.48 6.63 9.97
N ASP A 143 -10.79 6.42 11.09
CA ASP A 143 -10.37 7.50 11.98
C ASP A 143 -9.41 8.46 11.27
N LEU A 144 -8.42 7.94 10.55
CA LEU A 144 -7.48 8.70 9.73
C LEU A 144 -8.19 9.56 8.67
N TRP A 145 -9.22 9.00 8.01
CA TRP A 145 -10.06 9.77 7.08
C TRP A 145 -10.77 10.95 7.76
N ARG A 146 -11.34 10.73 8.95
CA ARG A 146 -12.16 11.74 9.65
C ARG A 146 -11.33 12.79 10.40
N HIS A 147 -10.20 12.40 10.95
CA HIS A 147 -9.42 13.22 11.89
C HIS A 147 -8.02 13.56 11.36
N GLY A 148 -7.65 13.04 10.20
CA GLY A 148 -6.43 13.38 9.49
C GLY A 148 -5.23 12.46 9.77
N ALA A 149 -4.23 12.62 8.91
CA ALA A 149 -3.01 11.80 8.86
C ALA A 149 -1.75 12.56 9.33
N ALA A 150 -1.87 13.79 9.82
CA ALA A 150 -0.70 14.60 10.16
C ALA A 150 0.15 13.96 11.28
N GLY A 151 1.42 13.69 10.96
CA GLY A 151 2.38 13.03 11.83
C GLY A 151 2.09 11.54 12.07
N GLU A 152 1.26 10.92 11.24
CA GLU A 152 1.03 9.48 11.22
C GLU A 152 1.89 8.84 10.12
N ARG A 153 2.43 7.65 10.37
CA ARG A 153 3.26 6.89 9.43
C ARG A 153 2.69 5.50 9.23
N LEU A 154 2.72 5.03 7.98
CA LEU A 154 2.34 3.66 7.62
C LEU A 154 3.61 2.86 7.34
N ARG A 155 3.87 1.86 8.16
CA ARG A 155 5.13 1.11 8.15
C ARG A 155 4.89 -0.38 7.88
N PHE A 156 5.72 -0.94 7.02
CA PHE A 156 5.75 -2.34 6.63
C PHE A 156 7.06 -2.96 7.14
N GLU A 157 6.95 -4.08 7.85
CA GLU A 157 8.10 -4.78 8.43
C GLU A 157 7.99 -6.29 8.22
N ARG A 158 9.12 -6.99 8.14
CA ARG A 158 9.13 -8.45 8.16
C ARG A 158 8.60 -8.91 9.52
N ARG A 159 7.64 -9.83 9.52
CA ARG A 159 7.23 -10.50 10.75
C ARG A 159 8.20 -11.64 11.05
N GLU A 160 8.80 -11.63 12.23
CA GLU A 160 9.57 -12.77 12.74
C GLU A 160 8.61 -13.81 13.31
N GLY A 161 8.61 -15.03 12.77
CA GLY A 161 7.76 -16.13 13.23
C GLY A 161 6.55 -16.40 12.33
N GLY A 162 5.62 -17.21 12.84
CA GLY A 162 4.35 -17.51 12.18
C GLY A 162 3.29 -16.42 12.43
N LEU A 163 2.04 -16.74 12.07
CA LEU A 163 0.87 -15.94 12.42
C LEU A 163 0.77 -15.76 13.94
#